data_AF-A0A3M0HQS9-F1
#
_entry.id   AF-A0A3M0HQS9-F1
#
_cell.length_a   1.000
_cell.length_b   1.000
_cell.length_c   1.000
_cell.angle_alpha   90.00
_cell.angle_beta   90.00
_cell.angle_gamma   90.00
#
_symmetry.space_group_name_H-M   'P 1'
#
loop_
_entity.id
_entity.type
_entity.pdbx_description
1 polymer ?
#
loop_
_entity_poly.entity_id
_entity_poly.type
_entity_poly.pdbx_seq_one_letter_code
_entity_poly.pdbx_strand_id
1 'polypeptide(L)'
;MSLAVCALTFAVLFHIVAARIAARENFGRTLPTVNGSYPVRPARRARRAQTAGWLLSIFGALQLGNYFWLTEPWLAMGIVVAVLLSVNGLPSLLVTVLHNGSLRTQS
;
A
#
# COMPACT_ATOMS: atom_id res chain seq x y z
N MET A 1 -10.26 19.09 -0.92
CA MET A 1 -10.47 17.82 -0.18
C MET A 1 -10.77 16.64 -1.11
N SER A 2 -11.70 16.75 -2.06
CA SER A 2 -12.08 15.63 -2.97
C SER A 2 -10.90 15.02 -3.76
N LEU A 3 -9.97 15.84 -4.25
CA LEU A 3 -8.79 15.35 -4.97
C LEU A 3 -7.87 14.50 -4.08
N ALA A 4 -7.73 14.85 -2.79
CA ALA A 4 -6.93 14.07 -1.85
C ALA A 4 -7.56 12.69 -1.61
N VAL A 5 -8.88 12.66 -1.39
CA VAL A 5 -9.64 11.40 -1.21
C VAL A 5 -9.55 10.52 -2.46
N CYS A 6 -9.72 11.10 -3.65
CA CYS A 6 -9.55 10.36 -4.91
C CYS A 6 -8.14 9.78 -5.04
N ALA A 7 -7.10 10.60 -4.81
CA ALA A 7 -5.72 10.16 -4.89
C ALA A 7 -5.42 9.01 -3.91
N LEU A 8 -5.87 9.12 -2.65
CA LEU A 8 -5.69 8.07 -1.64
C LEU A 8 -6.44 6.79 -1.99
N THR A 9 -7.65 6.90 -2.55
CA THR A 9 -8.43 5.75 -3.03
C THR A 9 -7.68 5.03 -4.15
N PHE A 10 -7.21 5.76 -5.17
CA PHE A 10 -6.42 5.16 -6.24
C PHE A 10 -5.10 4.59 -5.74
N ALA A 11 -4.46 5.22 -4.76
CA ALA A 11 -3.23 4.71 -4.15
C ALA A 11 -3.46 3.33 -3.53
N VAL A 12 -4.50 3.18 -2.71
CA VAL A 12 -4.90 1.90 -2.12
C VAL A 12 -5.17 0.86 -3.21
N LEU A 13 -5.95 1.21 -4.24
CA LEU A 13 -6.24 0.29 -5.35
C LEU A 13 -4.95 -0.18 -6.05
N PHE A 14 -4.01 0.72 -6.32
CA PHE A 14 -2.73 0.36 -6.94
C PHE A 14 -1.87 -0.54 -6.05
N HIS A 15 -1.83 -0.31 -4.74
CA HIS A 15 -1.14 -1.19 -3.80
C HIS A 15 -1.78 -2.58 -3.74
N ILE A 16 -3.12 -2.66 -3.73
CA ILE A 16 -3.84 -3.95 -3.80
C ILE A 16 -3.51 -4.66 -5.11
N VAL A 17 -3.57 -3.97 -6.25
CA VAL A 17 -3.27 -4.58 -7.57
C VAL A 17 -1.83 -5.09 -7.61
N ALA A 18 -0.87 -4.29 -7.15
CA ALA A 18 0.53 -4.70 -7.08
C ALA A 18 0.71 -5.96 -6.22
N ALA A 19 0.13 -5.97 -5.01
CA ALA A 19 0.21 -7.09 -4.09
C ALA A 19 -0.48 -8.36 -4.64
N ARG A 20 -1.63 -8.23 -5.32
CA ARG A 20 -2.32 -9.36 -5.94
C ARG A 20 -1.54 -9.95 -7.11
N ILE A 21 -0.87 -9.12 -7.92
CA ILE A 21 0.02 -9.60 -8.99
C ILE A 21 1.17 -10.38 -8.37
N ALA A 22 1.85 -9.80 -7.37
CA ALA A 22 2.95 -10.47 -6.69
C ALA A 22 2.54 -11.79 -6.02
N ALA A 23 1.36 -11.85 -5.40
CA ALA A 23 0.82 -13.07 -4.79
C ALA A 23 0.50 -14.16 -5.83
N ARG A 24 -0.08 -13.79 -6.97
CA ARG A 24 -0.34 -14.72 -8.07
C ARG A 24 0.95 -15.29 -8.66
N GLU A 25 1.98 -14.45 -8.82
CA GLU A 25 3.30 -14.88 -9.31
C GLU A 25 4.03 -15.81 -8.32
N ASN A 26 3.63 -15.79 -7.05
CA ASN A 26 4.17 -16.61 -5.98
C ASN A 26 3.15 -17.65 -5.45
N PHE A 27 2.22 -18.09 -6.30
CA PHE A 27 1.25 -19.11 -5.92
C PHE A 27 1.95 -20.39 -5.42
N GLY A 28 1.42 -20.99 -4.35
CA GLY A 28 2.02 -22.16 -3.70
C GLY A 28 3.25 -21.85 -2.82
N ARG A 29 3.67 -20.58 -2.70
CA ARG A 29 4.80 -20.18 -1.85
C ARG A 29 4.38 -19.13 -0.84
N THR A 30 4.92 -19.24 0.37
CA THR A 30 4.72 -18.26 1.43
C THR A 30 5.43 -16.95 1.08
N LEU A 31 4.71 -15.85 1.25
CA LEU A 31 5.23 -14.50 1.04
C LEU A 31 5.75 -13.90 2.36
N PRO A 32 6.81 -13.07 2.33
CA PRO A 32 7.27 -12.35 3.50
C PRO A 32 6.22 -11.34 3.96
N THR A 33 5.83 -11.39 5.23
CA THR A 33 4.76 -10.54 5.80
C THR A 33 5.21 -9.10 6.08
N VAL A 34 6.47 -8.91 6.46
CA VAL A 34 7.01 -7.60 6.85
C VAL A 34 8.27 -7.29 6.05
N ASN A 35 9.33 -8.08 6.22
CA ASN A 35 10.60 -7.92 5.53
C ASN A 35 11.04 -9.26 4.94
N GLY A 36 11.57 -9.22 3.72
CA GLY A 36 12.09 -10.40 3.03
C GLY A 36 12.01 -10.27 1.52
N SER A 37 12.73 -11.13 0.82
CA SER A 37 12.63 -11.21 -0.64
C SER A 37 11.47 -12.09 -1.05
N TYR A 38 10.72 -11.67 -2.08
CA TYR A 38 9.77 -12.54 -2.74
C TYR A 38 10.49 -13.74 -3.35
N PRO A 39 9.94 -14.97 -3.25
CA PRO A 39 10.51 -16.16 -3.89
C PRO A 39 10.69 -15.97 -5.41
N VAL A 40 9.72 -15.30 -6.05
CA VAL A 40 9.77 -14.85 -7.45
C VAL A 40 9.75 -13.33 -7.46
N ARG A 41 10.72 -12.74 -8.17
CA ARG A 41 10.82 -11.28 -8.31
C ARG A 41 9.52 -10.73 -8.94
N PRO A 42 8.89 -9.69 -8.34
CA PRO A 42 7.66 -9.13 -8.88
C PRO A 42 7.85 -8.58 -10.29
N ALA A 43 6.91 -8.86 -11.18
CA ALA A 43 6.94 -8.34 -12.54
C ALA A 43 6.96 -6.80 -12.58
N ARG A 44 7.44 -6.27 -13.70
CA ARG A 44 7.50 -4.82 -13.95
C ARG A 44 6.15 -4.13 -13.76
N ARG A 45 5.04 -4.81 -14.05
CA ARG A 45 3.68 -4.28 -13.86
C ARG A 45 3.33 -4.11 -12.37
N ALA A 46 3.69 -5.07 -11.51
CA ALA A 46 3.49 -4.94 -10.06
C ALA A 46 4.29 -3.76 -9.50
N ARG A 47 5.56 -3.62 -9.92
CA ARG A 47 6.41 -2.48 -9.53
C ARG A 47 5.84 -1.13 -9.98
N ARG A 48 5.37 -1.03 -11.23
CA ARG A 48 4.74 0.19 -11.75
C ARG A 48 3.48 0.57 -10.97
N ALA A 49 2.62 -0.41 -10.67
CA ALA A 49 1.44 -0.17 -9.85
C ALA A 49 1.86 0.30 -8.45
N GLN A 50 2.83 -0.35 -7.81
CA GLN A 50 3.34 0.06 -6.50
C GLN A 50 3.91 1.49 -6.52
N THR A 51 4.69 1.87 -7.54
CA THR A 51 5.22 3.23 -7.69
C THR A 51 4.11 4.26 -7.91
N ALA A 52 3.10 3.94 -8.73
CA ALA A 52 1.96 4.82 -8.93
C ALA A 52 1.17 5.02 -7.62
N GLY A 53 0.94 3.94 -6.86
CA GLY A 53 0.30 4.00 -5.55
C GLY A 53 1.09 4.87 -4.57
N TRP A 54 2.41 4.68 -4.51
CA TRP A 54 3.30 5.46 -3.66
C TRP A 54 3.24 6.97 -3.98
N LEU A 55 3.34 7.36 -5.25
CA LEU A 55 3.27 8.77 -5.66
C LEU A 55 1.90 9.40 -5.31
N LEU A 56 0.81 8.68 -5.57
CA LEU A 56 -0.54 9.15 -5.24
C LEU A 56 -0.75 9.27 -3.73
N SER A 57 -0.16 8.36 -2.94
CA SER A 57 -0.22 8.42 -1.47
C SER A 57 0.47 9.68 -0.93
N ILE A 58 1.62 10.06 -1.48
CA ILE A 58 2.34 11.29 -1.11
C ILE A 58 1.50 12.51 -1.46
N PHE A 59 1.02 12.58 -2.69
CA PHE A 59 0.19 13.70 -3.14
C PHE A 59 -1.07 13.85 -2.26
N GLY A 60 -1.78 12.75 -2.02
CA GLY A 60 -2.99 12.75 -1.20
C GLY A 60 -2.73 13.11 0.26
N ALA A 61 -1.67 12.56 0.87
CA ALA A 61 -1.31 12.83 2.26
C ALA A 61 -0.92 14.30 2.46
N LEU A 62 -0.07 14.85 1.59
CA LEU A 62 0.33 16.26 1.67
C LEU A 62 -0.86 17.21 1.51
N GLN A 63 -1.77 16.92 0.57
CA GLN A 63 -2.98 17.73 0.41
C GLN A 63 -3.91 17.68 1.62
N LEU A 64 -3.95 16.54 2.32
CA LEU A 64 -4.75 16.40 3.54
C LEU A 64 -4.08 17.12 4.72
N GLY A 65 -2.77 16.98 4.89
CA GLY A 65 -1.98 17.67 5.92
C GLY A 65 -1.99 19.20 5.75
N ASN A 66 -1.96 19.69 4.50
CA ASN A 66 -2.00 21.12 4.21
C ASN A 66 -3.23 21.83 4.82
N TYR A 67 -4.35 21.13 4.99
CA TYR A 67 -5.54 21.67 5.62
C TYR A 67 -5.31 22.10 7.09
N PHE A 68 -4.45 21.38 7.80
CA PHE A 68 -4.16 21.60 9.23
C PHE A 68 -2.82 22.32 9.46
N TRP A 69 -2.04 22.56 8.41
CA TRP A 69 -0.64 22.98 8.54
C TRP A 69 -0.45 24.29 9.31
N LEU A 70 -1.31 25.28 9.07
CA LEU A 70 -1.19 26.61 9.67
C LEU A 70 -1.79 26.70 11.07
N THR A 71 -2.76 25.84 11.41
CA THR A 71 -3.48 25.88 12.68
C THR A 71 -2.96 24.86 13.68
N GLU A 72 -2.68 23.64 13.20
CA GLU A 72 -2.35 22.48 14.02
C GLU A 72 -1.22 21.65 13.34
N PRO A 73 0.02 22.18 13.27
CA PRO A 73 1.10 21.58 12.50
C PRO A 73 1.46 20.16 12.97
N TRP A 74 1.38 19.89 14.26
CA TRP A 74 1.62 18.55 14.80
C TRP A 74 0.53 17.55 14.39
N LEU A 75 -0.73 17.98 14.34
CA LEU A 75 -1.82 17.16 13.80
C LEU A 75 -1.59 16.90 12.31
N ALA A 76 -1.25 17.94 11.54
CA ALA A 76 -0.93 17.81 10.12
C ALA A 76 0.15 16.76 9.87
N MET A 77 1.27 16.83 10.62
CA MET A 77 2.36 15.86 10.52
C MET A 77 1.89 14.45 10.90
N GLY A 78 1.15 14.31 12.01
CA GLY A 78 0.62 13.03 12.46
C GLY A 78 -0.29 12.37 11.42
N ILE A 79 -1.18 13.16 10.83
CA ILE A 79 -2.08 12.72 9.74
C ILE A 79 -1.28 12.26 8.53
N VAL A 80 -0.29 13.04 8.07
CA VAL A 80 0.53 12.69 6.90
C VAL A 80 1.24 11.35 7.15
N VAL A 81 1.89 11.20 8.31
CA VAL A 81 2.59 9.97 8.69
C VAL A 81 1.62 8.78 8.76
N ALA A 82 0.48 8.94 9.45
CA ALA A 82 -0.51 7.88 9.61
C ALA A 82 -1.09 7.43 8.26
N VAL A 83 -1.41 8.38 7.38
CA VAL A 83 -1.93 8.09 6.03
C VAL A 83 -0.87 7.37 5.19
N LEU A 84 0.37 7.86 5.18
CA LEU A 84 1.44 7.23 4.40
C LEU A 84 1.70 5.80 4.87
N LEU A 85 1.82 5.55 6.18
CA LEU A 85 2.04 4.20 6.71
C LEU A 85 0.87 3.28 6.37
N SER A 86 -0.37 3.74 6.58
CA SER A 86 -1.56 2.93 6.36
C SER A 86 -1.75 2.60 4.88
N VAL A 87 -1.65 3.58 3.98
CA VAL A 87 -1.92 3.39 2.54
C VAL A 87 -0.82 2.56 1.87
N ASN A 88 0.44 2.72 2.28
CA ASN A 88 1.55 1.99 1.65
C ASN A 88 1.74 0.57 2.23
N GLY A 89 1.52 0.41 3.54
CA GLY A 89 1.79 -0.85 4.24
C GLY A 89 0.58 -1.79 4.32
N LEU A 90 -0.57 -1.26 4.75
CA LEU A 90 -1.73 -2.09 5.11
C LEU A 90 -2.28 -2.93 3.95
N PRO A 91 -2.43 -2.40 2.71
CA PRO A 91 -2.95 -3.20 1.61
C PRO A 91 -2.07 -4.41 1.27
N SER A 92 -0.75 -4.21 1.28
CA SER A 92 0.23 -5.27 1.00
C SER A 92 0.22 -6.32 2.09
N LEU A 93 0.13 -5.90 3.36
CA LEU A 93 0.04 -6.80 4.51
C LEU A 93 -1.25 -7.64 4.44
N LEU A 94 -2.40 -7.03 4.19
CA LEU A 94 -3.69 -7.72 4.09
C LEU A 94 -3.67 -8.79 2.99
N VAL A 95 -3.22 -8.42 1.79
CA VAL A 95 -3.13 -9.39 0.68
C VAL A 95 -2.17 -10.53 1.01
N THR A 96 -1.04 -10.23 1.65
CA THR A 96 -0.04 -11.23 2.04
C THR A 96 -0.58 -12.19 3.11
N VAL A 97 -1.25 -11.69 4.14
CA VAL A 97 -1.85 -12.51 5.20
C VAL A 97 -2.94 -13.41 4.62
N LEU A 98 -3.82 -12.88 3.77
CA LEU A 98 -4.87 -13.67 3.11
C LEU A 98 -4.29 -14.77 2.21
N HIS A 99 -3.24 -14.45 1.44
CA HIS A 99 -2.54 -15.42 0.60
C HIS A 99 -1.87 -16.52 1.43
N ASN A 100 -1.12 -16.16 2.46
CA ASN A 100 -0.43 -17.14 3.30
C ASN A 100 -1.42 -18.01 4.12
N GLY A 101 -2.55 -17.43 4.53
CA GLY A 101 -3.62 -18.15 5.23
C GLY A 101 -4.27 -19.21 4.35
N SER A 102 -4.55 -18.91 3.07
CA SER A 102 -5.16 -19.87 2.15
C SER A 102 -4.24 -21.08 1.84
N LEU A 103 -2.91 -20.87 1.86
CA LEU A 103 -1.94 -21.96 1.72
C LEU A 103 -1.99 -22.91 2.93
N ARG A 104 -2.14 -22.39 4.15
CA ARG A 104 -2.25 -23.22 5.37
C ARG A 104 -3.51 -24.07 5.41
N THR A 105 -4.59 -23.63 4.79
CA THR A 105 -5.84 -24.41 4.73
C THR A 105 -5.82 -25.51 3.67
N GLN A 106 -4.84 -25.49 2.76
CA GLN A 106 -4.71 -26.47 1.66
C GLN A 106 -3.67 -27.56 1.94
N SER A 107 -2.88 -27.42 3.01
CA SER A 107 -1.92 -28.41 3.51
C SER A 107 -2.56 -29.34 4.53
#